data_AF-A0A3Q0DIP5-F1
#
_entry.id   AF-A0A3Q0DIP5-F1
#
_cell.length_a   1.000
_cell.length_b   1.000
_cell.length_c   1.000
_cell.angle_alpha   90.00
_cell.angle_beta   90.00
_cell.angle_gamma   90.00
#
_symmetry.space_group_name_H-M   'P 1'
#
loop_
_entity.id
_entity.type
_entity.pdbx_description
1 polymer ?
#
loop_
_entity_poly.entity_id
_entity_poly.type
_entity_poly.pdbx_seq_one_letter_code
_entity_poly.pdbx_strand_id
1 'polypeptide(L)'
;MSFRFSELVNLAAGSRLGIKEPLGHIDFYPNGGRKQPGCPKSVFSGIEFIKCDHQRAVHLFMASMETNCNFISFPCHSYKDYKTSLCVDCDNFKNKLCPWLGYQAELLKDALKERIKGRLLRTTVFLDTGRTYPFCTYYFVLSITVLNKTMEDGYISFKLINQLGTVEEPRLYEKSKPFYELQEVKILAQFFNDVANISSIGLTYFQSSDLQCSTCQYWIQSLMLKSLTYPERPPLCRYNIVLKEREEVFLDPGTCTTKKI
;
A
#
# COMPACT_ATOMS: atom_id res chain seq x y z
N MET A 1 18.67 10.46 -8.01
CA MET A 1 17.87 9.45 -7.29
C MET A 1 18.72 8.91 -6.16
N SER A 2 18.16 8.70 -4.97
CA SER A 2 18.91 8.19 -3.82
C SER A 2 18.18 6.99 -3.25
N PHE A 3 18.82 5.82 -3.28
CA PHE A 3 18.32 4.63 -2.58
C PHE A 3 18.82 4.70 -1.14
N ARG A 4 17.91 4.50 -0.18
CA ARG A 4 18.24 4.54 1.25
C ARG A 4 17.69 3.30 1.93
N PHE A 5 18.60 2.52 2.49
CA PHE A 5 18.29 1.46 3.44
C PHE A 5 18.68 2.01 4.80
N SER A 6 17.71 2.13 5.69
CA SER A 6 17.95 2.43 7.10
C SER A 6 18.08 1.13 7.89
N GLU A 7 19.26 0.52 7.87
CA GLU A 7 19.52 -0.58 8.80
C GLU A 7 19.42 -0.08 10.25
N LEU A 8 18.51 -0.69 11.01
CA LEU A 8 18.40 -0.56 12.45
C LEU A 8 18.68 -1.93 13.04
N VAL A 9 19.94 -2.15 13.39
CA VAL A 9 20.35 -3.28 14.23
C VAL A 9 21.14 -2.70 15.39
N ASN A 10 20.56 -2.79 16.59
CA ASN A 10 21.34 -2.73 17.83
C ASN A 10 22.10 -4.06 17.94
N LEU A 11 23.20 -4.16 17.22
CA LEU A 11 24.29 -5.07 17.56
C LEU A 11 25.11 -4.36 18.63
N ALA A 12 25.56 -5.08 19.65
CA ALA A 12 26.53 -4.59 20.64
C ALA A 12 27.90 -4.21 20.02
N ALA A 13 27.99 -4.08 18.70
CA ALA A 13 29.03 -3.44 17.92
C ALA A 13 28.33 -2.67 16.78
N GLY A 14 28.38 -1.34 16.80
CA GLY A 14 27.56 -0.44 15.99
C GLY A 14 27.90 -0.38 14.49
N SER A 15 27.63 -1.44 13.72
CA SER A 15 27.74 -1.42 12.27
C SER A 15 26.41 -1.06 11.61
N ARG A 16 26.33 0.13 11.01
CA ARG A 16 25.25 0.59 10.12
C ARG A 16 25.85 0.81 8.73
N LEU A 17 25.44 0.06 7.70
CA LEU A 17 25.88 0.32 6.32
C LEU A 17 24.95 1.32 5.59
N GLY A 18 23.89 1.78 6.25
CA GLY A 18 22.86 2.63 5.69
C GLY A 18 22.72 4.00 6.37
N ILE A 19 22.41 5.03 5.58
CA ILE A 19 22.10 6.40 6.04
C ILE A 19 20.59 6.55 6.23
N LYS A 20 20.16 7.11 7.37
CA LYS A 20 18.73 7.31 7.66
C LYS A 20 18.20 8.64 7.13
N GLU A 21 19.06 9.64 7.18
CA GLU A 21 18.74 11.02 6.87
C GLU A 21 18.39 11.14 5.38
N PRO A 22 17.31 11.86 5.04
CA PRO A 22 16.97 12.11 3.65
C PRO A 22 18.03 13.03 3.03
N LEU A 23 18.62 12.58 1.91
CA LEU A 23 19.71 13.29 1.24
C LEU A 23 19.41 13.53 -0.24
N GLY A 24 18.39 12.89 -0.81
CA GLY A 24 17.96 13.06 -2.18
C GLY A 24 16.80 14.05 -2.34
N HIS A 25 16.41 14.27 -3.59
CA HIS A 25 15.13 14.92 -3.91
C HIS A 25 13.94 14.03 -3.52
N ILE A 26 14.08 12.72 -3.79
CA ILE A 26 13.21 11.66 -3.30
C ILE A 26 14.10 10.60 -2.65
N ASP A 27 13.77 10.23 -1.42
CA ASP A 27 14.40 9.16 -0.67
C ASP A 27 13.38 8.02 -0.46
N PHE A 28 13.72 6.84 -0.98
CA PHE A 28 12.87 5.65 -0.94
C PHE A 28 13.24 4.75 0.23
N TYR A 29 12.25 4.28 0.97
CA TYR A 29 12.41 3.43 2.16
C TYR A 29 11.61 2.11 2.00
N PRO A 30 12.08 1.15 1.19
CA PRO A 30 11.43 -0.16 1.03
C PRO A 30 11.39 -0.92 2.36
N ASN A 31 10.21 -1.42 2.71
CA ASN A 31 9.94 -2.12 3.97
C ASN A 31 10.34 -1.29 5.20
N GLY A 32 10.12 0.03 5.12
CA GLY A 32 10.52 1.01 6.14
C GLY A 32 12.02 1.29 6.19
N GLY A 33 12.76 0.80 5.19
CA GLY A 33 14.22 0.87 5.07
C GLY A 33 14.97 -0.06 6.02
N ARG A 34 14.29 -0.88 6.84
CA ARG A 34 14.93 -1.72 7.87
C ARG A 34 15.11 -3.14 7.35
N LYS A 35 14.53 -4.12 8.04
CA LYS A 35 14.60 -5.55 7.72
C LYS A 35 13.86 -5.85 6.43
N GLN A 36 14.55 -6.41 5.45
CA GLN A 36 14.00 -6.71 4.14
C GLN A 36 13.40 -8.13 4.11
N PRO A 37 12.24 -8.32 3.47
CA PRO A 37 11.63 -9.65 3.34
C PRO A 37 12.55 -10.64 2.62
N GLY A 38 12.69 -11.84 3.18
CA GLY A 38 13.55 -12.90 2.63
C GLY A 38 14.99 -12.88 3.15
N CYS A 39 15.41 -11.85 3.90
CA CYS A 39 16.69 -11.88 4.60
C CYS A 39 16.60 -12.65 5.93
N PRO A 40 17.71 -13.27 6.40
CA PRO A 40 17.76 -13.94 7.70
C PRO A 40 17.27 -13.01 8.83
N LYS A 41 16.61 -13.53 9.87
CA LYS A 41 16.13 -12.69 10.99
C LYS A 41 17.11 -12.65 12.16
N SER A 42 18.07 -13.58 12.19
CA SER A 42 18.96 -13.79 13.32
C SER A 42 20.24 -12.99 13.15
N VAL A 43 20.54 -12.19 14.16
CA VAL A 43 21.80 -11.46 14.31
C VAL A 43 23.00 -12.42 14.42
N PHE A 44 22.77 -13.65 14.86
CA PHE A 44 23.78 -14.72 14.88
C PHE A 44 24.20 -15.20 13.48
N SER A 45 23.50 -14.78 12.42
CA SER A 45 23.93 -15.00 11.03
C SER A 45 25.03 -14.01 10.60
N GLY A 46 25.43 -13.09 11.49
CA GLY A 46 26.59 -12.22 11.33
C GLY A 46 26.53 -11.36 10.06
N ILE A 47 27.63 -11.39 9.30
CA ILE A 47 27.83 -10.58 8.08
C ILE A 47 26.78 -10.90 7.00
N GLU A 48 26.29 -12.14 6.91
CA GLU A 48 25.31 -12.54 5.88
C GLU A 48 23.94 -11.88 6.09
N PHE A 49 23.56 -11.59 7.33
CA PHE A 49 22.35 -10.83 7.64
C PHE A 49 22.43 -9.39 7.13
N ILE A 50 23.51 -8.69 7.50
CA ILE A 50 23.75 -7.28 7.14
C ILE A 50 23.95 -7.15 5.61
N LYS A 51 24.70 -8.07 5.00
CA LYS A 51 24.88 -8.09 3.53
C LYS A 51 23.54 -8.23 2.81
N CYS A 52 22.64 -9.10 3.27
CA CYS A 52 21.36 -9.32 2.60
C CYS A 52 20.46 -8.07 2.61
N ASP A 53 20.30 -7.42 3.77
CA ASP A 53 19.50 -6.20 3.89
C ASP A 53 20.12 -5.06 3.07
N HIS A 54 21.44 -4.88 3.15
CA HIS A 54 22.17 -3.86 2.40
C HIS A 54 22.09 -4.05 0.88
N GLN A 55 22.32 -5.28 0.40
CA GLN A 55 22.31 -5.60 -1.03
C GLN A 55 20.91 -5.53 -1.66
N ARG A 56 19.84 -5.48 -0.85
CA ARG A 56 18.47 -5.31 -1.35
C ARG A 56 18.32 -4.05 -2.21
N ALA A 57 19.11 -3.01 -1.95
CA ALA A 57 19.18 -1.80 -2.78
C ALA A 57 19.47 -2.11 -4.24
N VAL A 58 20.54 -2.87 -4.43
CA VAL A 58 21.04 -3.24 -5.76
C VAL A 58 20.02 -4.14 -6.43
N HIS A 59 19.49 -5.14 -5.72
CA HIS A 59 18.51 -6.06 -6.28
C HIS A 59 17.20 -5.39 -6.70
N LEU A 60 16.69 -4.43 -5.93
CA LEU A 60 15.49 -3.67 -6.30
C LEU A 60 15.76 -2.74 -7.49
N PHE A 61 16.95 -2.14 -7.57
CA PHE A 61 17.34 -1.34 -8.73
C PHE A 61 17.42 -2.20 -10.00
N MET A 62 18.11 -3.34 -9.94
CA MET A 62 18.21 -4.28 -11.05
C MET A 62 16.83 -4.78 -11.48
N ALA A 63 15.99 -5.20 -10.52
CA ALA A 63 14.62 -5.64 -10.82
C ALA A 63 13.78 -4.55 -11.50
N SER A 64 13.97 -3.28 -11.15
CA SER A 64 13.25 -2.16 -11.80
C SER A 64 13.62 -1.94 -13.27
N MET A 65 14.80 -2.42 -13.68
CA MET A 65 15.27 -2.33 -15.07
C MET A 65 14.94 -3.59 -15.87
N GLU A 66 15.10 -4.75 -15.25
CA GLU A 66 15.06 -6.06 -15.93
C GLU A 66 13.66 -6.66 -15.98
N THR A 67 12.70 -6.09 -15.23
CA THR A 67 11.37 -6.67 -15.06
C THR A 67 10.28 -5.62 -15.19
N ASN A 68 9.04 -6.07 -15.30
CA ASN A 68 7.85 -5.21 -15.33
C ASN A 68 7.32 -4.88 -13.92
N CYS A 69 8.14 -5.03 -12.87
CA CYS A 69 7.74 -4.67 -11.51
C CYS A 69 7.64 -3.14 -11.36
N ASN A 70 6.41 -2.64 -11.25
CA ASN A 70 6.14 -1.25 -10.91
C ASN A 70 6.26 -1.06 -9.39
N PHE A 71 7.45 -0.71 -8.90
CA PHE A 71 7.69 -0.42 -7.49
C PHE A 71 7.13 0.94 -7.06
N ILE A 72 5.81 1.07 -7.13
CA ILE A 72 5.09 2.27 -6.68
C ILE A 72 5.36 2.55 -5.21
N SER A 73 5.64 3.81 -4.90
CA SER A 73 6.01 4.30 -3.57
C SER A 73 5.15 5.48 -3.16
N PHE A 74 4.79 5.51 -1.89
CA PHE A 74 3.82 6.45 -1.34
C PHE A 74 4.50 7.52 -0.50
N PRO A 75 4.32 8.82 -0.83
CA PRO A 75 4.85 9.92 -0.04
C PRO A 75 4.17 9.94 1.32
N CYS A 76 4.95 9.80 2.39
CA CYS A 76 4.37 9.75 3.73
C CYS A 76 5.35 10.31 4.76
N HIS A 77 4.82 10.77 5.89
CA HIS A 77 5.64 11.34 6.97
C HIS A 77 6.45 10.25 7.68
N SER A 78 5.88 9.07 7.90
CA SER A 78 6.57 7.94 8.51
C SER A 78 6.11 6.61 7.94
N TYR A 79 6.93 5.57 8.13
CA TYR A 79 6.54 4.21 7.77
C TYR A 79 5.31 3.74 8.57
N LYS A 80 5.13 4.22 9.81
CA LYS A 80 3.92 3.94 10.59
C LYS A 80 2.70 4.49 9.87
N ASP A 81 2.72 5.76 9.48
CA ASP A 81 1.61 6.42 8.77
C ASP A 81 1.30 5.75 7.43
N TYR A 82 2.34 5.25 6.75
CA TYR A 82 2.18 4.42 5.55
C TYR A 82 1.44 3.11 5.87
N LYS A 83 1.81 2.41 6.95
CA LYS A 83 1.09 1.21 7.39
C LYS A 83 -0.32 1.49 7.91
N THR A 84 -0.65 2.71 8.29
CA THR A 84 -2.01 3.06 8.76
C THR A 84 -2.91 3.63 7.64
N SER A 85 -2.51 3.48 6.36
CA SER A 85 -3.23 3.97 5.17
C SER A 85 -3.48 5.48 5.15
N LEU A 86 -2.67 6.29 5.85
CA LEU A 86 -2.84 7.76 5.86
C LEU A 86 -2.31 8.45 4.60
N CYS A 87 -1.59 7.72 3.75
CA CYS A 87 -0.83 8.25 2.63
C CYS A 87 -1.10 7.48 1.33
N VAL A 88 -2.36 7.21 1.04
CA VAL A 88 -2.77 6.44 -0.16
C VAL A 88 -2.86 7.28 -1.44
N ASP A 89 -2.84 8.60 -1.30
CA ASP A 89 -2.92 9.55 -2.40
C ASP A 89 -1.54 10.15 -2.71
N CYS A 90 -1.31 10.47 -3.99
CA CYS A 90 -0.06 11.05 -4.48
C CYS A 90 -0.24 12.50 -4.95
N ASP A 91 -1.14 13.23 -4.27
CA ASP A 91 -1.59 14.58 -4.62
C ASP A 91 -0.45 15.60 -4.71
N ASN A 92 0.68 15.35 -4.05
CA ASN A 92 1.86 16.22 -4.08
C ASN A 92 2.70 16.11 -5.39
N PHE A 93 2.30 15.27 -6.34
CA PHE A 93 3.02 15.05 -7.60
C PHE A 93 2.20 15.50 -8.82
N LYS A 94 2.90 16.00 -9.85
CA LYS A 94 2.27 16.38 -11.13
C LYS A 94 1.52 15.17 -11.70
N ASN A 95 0.30 15.40 -12.20
CA ASN A 95 -0.64 14.35 -12.65
C ASN A 95 -1.05 13.34 -11.54
N LYS A 96 -0.77 13.63 -10.26
CA LYS A 96 -1.05 12.76 -9.10
C LYS A 96 -0.44 11.36 -9.19
N LEU A 97 0.66 11.21 -9.95
CA LEU A 97 1.36 9.93 -10.11
C LEU A 97 2.32 9.72 -8.95
N CYS A 98 2.20 8.57 -8.29
CA CYS A 98 3.10 8.17 -7.24
C CYS A 98 4.50 7.85 -7.80
N PRO A 99 5.57 8.18 -7.06
CA PRO A 99 6.92 7.88 -7.48
C PRO A 99 7.19 6.38 -7.57
N TRP A 100 7.90 5.95 -8.62
CA TRP A 100 8.35 4.57 -8.77
C TRP A 100 9.81 4.46 -8.33
N LEU A 101 10.12 3.42 -7.55
CA LEU A 101 11.48 3.08 -7.17
C LEU A 101 12.21 2.47 -8.38
N GLY A 102 13.49 2.79 -8.52
CA GLY A 102 14.32 2.27 -9.60
C GLY A 102 14.55 3.24 -10.78
N TYR A 103 14.94 2.67 -11.91
CA TYR A 103 15.24 3.42 -13.13
C TYR A 103 14.10 4.34 -13.57
N GLN A 104 12.84 3.93 -13.38
CA GLN A 104 11.68 4.73 -13.78
C GLN A 104 11.47 6.01 -12.94
N ALA A 105 12.19 6.23 -11.83
CA ALA A 105 12.10 7.50 -11.10
C ALA A 105 12.55 8.70 -11.95
N GLU A 106 13.30 8.46 -13.02
CA GLU A 106 13.66 9.45 -14.02
C GLU A 106 12.43 10.13 -14.67
N LEU A 107 11.31 9.42 -14.79
CA LEU A 107 10.06 9.96 -15.35
C LEU A 107 9.48 11.11 -14.52
N LEU A 108 9.91 11.28 -13.26
CA LEU A 108 9.47 12.34 -12.37
C LEU A 108 10.39 13.57 -12.37
N LYS A 109 11.46 13.58 -13.18
CA LYS A 109 12.44 14.69 -13.22
C LYS A 109 11.76 16.05 -13.41
N ASP A 110 10.81 16.15 -14.34
CA ASP A 110 10.16 17.44 -14.63
C ASP A 110 9.15 17.86 -13.57
N ALA A 111 8.46 16.90 -12.94
CA ALA A 111 7.60 17.17 -11.79
C ALA A 111 8.41 17.69 -10.59
N LEU A 112 9.64 17.19 -10.42
CA LEU A 112 10.55 17.63 -9.35
C LEU A 112 11.15 19.01 -9.61
N LYS A 113 11.53 19.35 -10.85
CA LYS A 113 12.10 20.66 -11.21
C LYS A 113 11.18 21.82 -10.82
N GLU A 114 9.89 21.70 -11.09
CA GLU A 114 8.90 22.73 -10.73
C GLU A 114 8.70 22.84 -9.22
N ARG A 115 8.76 21.70 -8.50
CA ARG A 115 8.66 21.70 -7.03
C ARG A 115 9.87 22.34 -6.35
N ILE A 116 11.07 22.12 -6.90
CA ILE A 116 12.34 22.67 -6.38
C ILE A 116 12.38 24.20 -6.51
N LYS A 117 11.79 24.77 -7.56
CA LYS A 117 11.69 26.24 -7.73
C LYS A 117 10.87 26.91 -6.62
N GLY A 118 10.02 26.18 -5.90
CA GLY A 118 9.13 26.70 -4.86
C GLY A 118 9.57 26.48 -3.41
N ARG A 119 10.40 25.47 -3.10
CA ARG A 119 11.02 25.18 -1.78
C ARG A 119 11.92 23.92 -1.86
N LEU A 120 12.93 23.83 -0.98
CA LEU A 120 13.73 22.61 -0.72
C LEU A 120 12.88 21.53 -0.03
N LEU A 121 12.01 20.85 -0.78
CA LEU A 121 11.20 19.74 -0.25
C LEU A 121 11.91 18.41 -0.55
N ARG A 122 12.60 17.86 0.46
CA ARG A 122 13.01 16.45 0.46
C ARG A 122 11.75 15.60 0.60
N THR A 123 11.56 14.63 -0.30
CA THR A 123 10.36 13.78 -0.26
C THR A 123 10.72 12.38 0.17
N THR A 124 10.21 11.98 1.33
CA THR A 124 10.31 10.61 1.84
C THR A 124 9.16 9.78 1.29
N VAL A 125 9.46 8.61 0.74
CA VAL A 125 8.46 7.69 0.18
C VAL A 125 8.66 6.27 0.68
N PHE A 126 7.55 5.55 0.90
CA PHE A 126 7.54 4.20 1.44
C PHE A 126 6.85 3.22 0.49
N LEU A 127 7.31 1.99 0.50
CA LEU A 127 6.74 0.84 -0.21
C LEU A 127 7.13 -0.42 0.55
N ASP A 128 6.38 -1.51 0.38
CA ASP A 128 6.75 -2.85 0.82
C ASP A 128 7.06 -3.69 -0.41
N THR A 129 7.91 -4.71 -0.28
CA THR A 129 8.32 -5.56 -1.41
C THR A 129 8.12 -7.03 -1.12
N GLY A 130 8.15 -7.86 -2.17
CA GLY A 130 8.17 -9.31 -2.06
C GLY A 130 9.48 -9.83 -1.45
N ARG A 131 9.48 -11.11 -1.07
CA ARG A 131 10.64 -11.79 -0.46
C ARG A 131 11.68 -12.18 -1.50
N THR A 132 11.23 -12.71 -2.64
CA THR A 132 12.03 -13.30 -3.71
C THR A 132 12.00 -12.43 -4.96
N TYR A 133 13.05 -12.52 -5.78
CA TYR A 133 13.09 -11.83 -7.08
C TYR A 133 11.85 -12.25 -7.91
N PRO A 134 11.15 -11.31 -8.57
CA PRO A 134 11.55 -9.92 -8.81
C PRO A 134 11.06 -8.91 -7.74
N PHE A 135 10.60 -9.38 -6.58
CA PHE A 135 10.15 -8.57 -5.42
C PHE A 135 8.90 -7.72 -5.67
N CYS A 136 8.21 -7.96 -6.79
CA CYS A 136 6.94 -7.34 -7.14
C CYS A 136 5.91 -7.39 -6.01
N THR A 137 5.13 -6.32 -5.89
CA THR A 137 3.91 -6.26 -5.09
C THR A 137 2.94 -5.30 -5.74
N TYR A 138 1.65 -5.54 -5.57
CA TYR A 138 0.58 -4.84 -6.27
C TYR A 138 -0.33 -4.14 -5.27
N TYR A 139 -0.61 -2.87 -5.50
CA TYR A 139 -1.36 -2.03 -4.59
C TYR A 139 -2.72 -1.67 -5.15
N PHE A 140 -3.72 -1.81 -4.31
CA PHE A 140 -5.05 -1.29 -4.52
C PHE A 140 -5.44 -0.39 -3.35
N VAL A 141 -6.28 0.60 -3.60
CA VAL A 141 -7.01 1.31 -2.55
C VAL A 141 -8.46 0.90 -2.59
N LEU A 142 -8.98 0.52 -1.43
CA LEU A 142 -10.40 0.28 -1.21
C LEU A 142 -10.98 1.49 -0.47
N SER A 143 -11.77 2.29 -1.18
CA SER A 143 -12.52 3.43 -0.66
C SER A 143 -13.92 2.98 -0.27
N ILE A 144 -14.32 3.23 0.98
CA ILE A 144 -15.61 2.85 1.53
C ILE A 144 -16.28 4.10 2.10
N THR A 145 -17.44 4.46 1.55
CA THR A 145 -18.27 5.55 2.00
C THR A 145 -19.44 4.98 2.79
N VAL A 146 -19.62 5.42 4.03
CA VAL A 146 -20.71 4.98 4.91
C VAL A 146 -21.84 6.01 4.89
N LEU A 147 -23.09 5.54 4.83
CA LEU A 147 -24.27 6.41 4.73
C LEU A 147 -24.58 7.10 6.08
N ASN A 148 -24.36 6.38 7.20
CA ASN A 148 -24.72 6.80 8.55
C ASN A 148 -23.61 6.42 9.55
N LYS A 149 -23.68 6.95 10.78
CA LYS A 149 -22.84 6.53 11.94
C LYS A 149 -23.20 5.13 12.48
N THR A 150 -23.74 4.23 11.66
CA THR A 150 -24.19 2.90 12.08
C THR A 150 -23.05 1.88 12.14
N MET A 151 -21.93 2.14 11.47
CA MET A 151 -20.73 1.31 11.60
C MET A 151 -19.97 1.69 12.87
N GLU A 152 -19.83 0.72 13.76
CA GLU A 152 -19.02 0.82 14.97
C GLU A 152 -17.52 0.66 14.66
N ASP A 153 -16.69 0.80 15.68
CA ASP A 153 -15.27 0.49 15.62
C ASP A 153 -15.06 -0.96 15.23
N GLY A 154 -14.35 -1.17 14.14
CA GLY A 154 -14.21 -2.49 13.53
C GLY A 154 -13.20 -2.48 12.40
N TYR A 155 -13.01 -3.64 11.79
CA TYR A 155 -12.19 -3.81 10.61
C TYR A 155 -12.86 -4.59 9.51
N ILE A 156 -12.43 -4.29 8.29
CA ILE A 156 -12.89 -4.97 7.09
C ILE A 156 -11.77 -5.87 6.59
N SER A 157 -12.12 -7.12 6.32
CA SER A 157 -11.32 -8.01 5.47
C SER A 157 -11.97 -8.08 4.10
N PHE A 158 -11.16 -8.24 3.06
CA PHE A 158 -11.69 -8.49 1.73
C PHE A 158 -10.77 -9.39 0.93
N LYS A 159 -11.31 -10.04 -0.11
CA LYS A 159 -10.56 -10.83 -1.09
C LYS A 159 -11.05 -10.52 -2.49
N LEU A 160 -10.17 -10.68 -3.47
CA LEU A 160 -10.48 -10.46 -4.86
C LEU A 160 -10.56 -11.80 -5.58
N ILE A 161 -11.59 -11.94 -6.41
CA ILE A 161 -11.80 -13.12 -7.25
C ILE A 161 -11.76 -12.65 -8.70
N ASN A 162 -10.92 -13.27 -9.52
CA ASN A 162 -10.88 -12.98 -10.95
C ASN A 162 -11.88 -13.85 -11.73
N GLN A 163 -12.05 -13.57 -13.02
CA GLN A 163 -12.92 -14.34 -13.92
C GLN A 163 -12.56 -15.83 -14.03
N LEU A 164 -11.34 -16.23 -13.67
CA LEU A 164 -10.89 -17.63 -13.65
C LEU A 164 -11.19 -18.32 -12.31
N GLY A 165 -11.76 -17.61 -11.34
CA GLY A 165 -12.01 -18.11 -9.99
C GLY A 165 -10.78 -18.12 -9.07
N THR A 166 -9.65 -17.54 -9.48
CA THR A 166 -8.48 -17.37 -8.61
C THR A 166 -8.80 -16.37 -7.51
N VAL A 167 -8.57 -16.78 -6.26
CA VAL A 167 -8.81 -15.97 -5.07
C VAL A 167 -7.48 -15.42 -4.57
N GLU A 168 -7.42 -14.12 -4.34
CA GLU A 168 -6.26 -13.43 -3.79
C GLU A 168 -6.67 -12.59 -2.58
N GLU A 169 -5.92 -12.72 -1.49
CA GLU A 169 -6.15 -11.99 -0.25
C GLU A 169 -5.06 -10.93 -0.06
N PRO A 170 -5.44 -9.68 0.27
CA PRO A 170 -4.49 -8.63 0.52
C PRO A 170 -3.86 -8.77 1.90
N ARG A 171 -2.58 -8.39 1.98
CA ARG A 171 -1.99 -7.97 3.24
C ARG A 171 -2.54 -6.58 3.58
N LEU A 172 -3.38 -6.52 4.60
CA LEU A 172 -3.87 -5.28 5.19
C LEU A 172 -2.88 -4.77 6.24
N TYR A 173 -2.62 -3.46 6.23
CA TYR A 173 -1.50 -2.88 6.98
C TYR A 173 -1.89 -2.49 8.42
N GLU A 174 -3.17 -2.19 8.68
CA GLU A 174 -3.73 -2.01 10.01
C GLU A 174 -5.25 -2.28 10.00
N LYS A 175 -5.80 -2.69 11.14
CA LYS A 175 -7.26 -2.79 11.38
C LYS A 175 -7.83 -1.38 11.29
N SER A 176 -8.87 -1.16 10.48
CA SER A 176 -9.33 0.19 10.13
C SER A 176 -9.63 1.04 11.36
N LYS A 177 -9.34 2.34 11.22
CA LYS A 177 -9.76 3.38 12.16
C LYS A 177 -11.29 3.40 12.27
N PRO A 178 -11.82 4.00 13.35
CA PRO A 178 -13.25 4.22 13.52
C PRO A 178 -13.98 4.70 12.27
N PHE A 179 -15.00 3.95 11.84
CA PHE A 179 -15.86 4.36 10.72
C PHE A 179 -16.77 5.55 11.09
N TYR A 180 -16.97 5.83 12.38
CA TYR A 180 -17.87 6.88 12.84
C TYR A 180 -17.31 8.31 12.66
N GLU A 181 -15.98 8.48 12.49
CA GLU A 181 -15.34 9.79 12.34
C GLU A 181 -15.17 10.22 10.87
N LEU A 182 -15.25 9.29 9.92
CA LEU A 182 -14.87 9.50 8.53
C LEU A 182 -16.03 9.20 7.57
N GLN A 183 -16.37 10.17 6.73
CA GLN A 183 -17.36 10.00 5.66
C GLN A 183 -16.86 9.01 4.59
N GLU A 184 -15.54 8.91 4.40
CA GLU A 184 -14.87 7.94 3.53
C GLU A 184 -13.66 7.32 4.25
N VAL A 185 -13.59 5.99 4.27
CA VAL A 185 -12.43 5.24 4.75
C VAL A 185 -11.67 4.69 3.55
N LYS A 186 -10.36 4.97 3.48
CA LYS A 186 -9.47 4.42 2.46
C LYS A 186 -8.54 3.38 3.07
N ILE A 187 -8.51 2.19 2.49
CA ILE A 187 -7.69 1.07 2.95
C ILE A 187 -6.66 0.75 1.86
N LEU A 188 -5.37 0.85 2.20
CA LEU A 188 -4.29 0.39 1.34
C LEU A 188 -4.15 -1.12 1.43
N ALA A 189 -4.29 -1.79 0.30
CA ALA A 189 -4.20 -3.24 0.18
C ALA A 189 -3.00 -3.62 -0.70
N GLN A 190 -2.15 -4.51 -0.18
CA GLN A 190 -1.04 -5.08 -0.93
C GLN A 190 -1.31 -6.54 -1.28
N PHE A 191 -1.09 -6.89 -2.54
CA PHE A 191 -1.09 -8.25 -3.05
C PHE A 191 0.31 -8.65 -3.49
N PHE A 192 0.64 -9.94 -3.38
CA PHE A 192 1.89 -10.48 -3.91
C PHE A 192 1.78 -10.87 -5.38
N ASN A 193 0.55 -11.12 -5.86
CA ASN A 193 0.23 -11.36 -7.26
C ASN A 193 -0.64 -10.23 -7.80
N ASP A 194 -0.53 -9.97 -9.10
CA ASP A 194 -1.43 -9.03 -9.75
C ASP A 194 -2.81 -9.66 -9.90
N VAL A 195 -3.86 -8.89 -9.59
CA VAL A 195 -5.25 -9.31 -9.76
C VAL A 195 -5.89 -8.45 -10.85
N ALA A 196 -5.99 -9.02 -12.04
CA ALA A 196 -6.69 -8.45 -13.17
C ALA A 196 -8.05 -9.13 -13.39
N ASN A 197 -8.93 -8.49 -14.17
CA ASN A 197 -10.24 -9.04 -14.54
C ASN A 197 -11.05 -9.53 -13.33
N ILE A 198 -11.14 -8.68 -12.30
CA ILE A 198 -11.86 -8.97 -11.06
C ILE A 198 -13.34 -9.16 -11.38
N SER A 199 -13.88 -10.33 -11.06
CA SER A 199 -15.30 -10.68 -11.22
C SER A 199 -16.08 -10.44 -9.94
N SER A 200 -15.46 -10.65 -8.77
CA SER A 200 -16.12 -10.50 -7.47
C SER A 200 -15.17 -9.99 -6.39
N ILE A 201 -15.73 -9.27 -5.41
CA ILE A 201 -15.06 -8.81 -4.19
C ILE A 201 -15.77 -9.46 -3.01
N GLY A 202 -15.10 -10.38 -2.32
CA GLY A 202 -15.58 -10.91 -1.05
C GLY A 202 -15.25 -9.92 0.07
N LEU A 203 -16.23 -9.55 0.88
CA LEU A 203 -16.10 -8.52 1.92
C LEU A 203 -16.67 -9.04 3.24
N THR A 204 -15.94 -8.82 4.34
CA THR A 204 -16.37 -9.20 5.69
C THR A 204 -16.05 -8.08 6.67
N TYR A 205 -17.03 -7.70 7.49
CA TYR A 205 -16.84 -6.75 8.59
C TYR A 205 -16.71 -7.49 9.92
N PHE A 206 -15.83 -6.96 10.78
CA PHE A 206 -15.54 -7.44 12.11
C PHE A 206 -15.58 -6.27 13.09
N GLN A 207 -16.58 -6.24 13.96
CA GLN A 207 -16.66 -5.29 15.06
C GLN A 207 -15.53 -5.56 16.06
N SER A 208 -14.96 -4.49 16.63
CA SER A 208 -13.86 -4.57 17.61
C SER A 208 -14.36 -4.90 19.03
N SER A 209 -15.65 -4.70 19.29
CA SER A 209 -16.31 -5.03 20.56
C SER A 209 -16.51 -6.55 20.69
N ASP A 210 -16.38 -7.07 21.92
CA ASP A 210 -16.68 -8.48 22.24
C ASP A 210 -18.19 -8.79 22.24
N LEU A 211 -19.05 -7.76 22.24
CA LEU A 211 -20.51 -7.89 22.12
C LEU A 211 -20.88 -8.19 20.67
N GLN A 212 -20.93 -9.48 20.34
CA GLN A 212 -21.31 -9.94 19.01
C GLN A 212 -22.79 -9.62 18.72
N CYS A 213 -23.03 -8.64 17.86
CA CYS A 213 -24.37 -8.25 17.44
C CYS A 213 -24.81 -9.05 16.20
N SER A 214 -25.44 -10.20 16.41
CA SER A 214 -25.91 -11.09 15.32
C SER A 214 -27.03 -10.48 14.46
N THR A 215 -27.71 -9.44 14.94
CA THR A 215 -28.80 -8.76 14.24
C THR A 215 -28.39 -7.42 13.60
N CYS A 216 -27.17 -6.95 13.86
CA CYS A 216 -26.71 -5.67 13.34
C CYS A 216 -26.52 -5.72 11.83
N GLN A 217 -26.95 -4.65 11.16
CA GLN A 217 -26.77 -4.44 9.74
C GLN A 217 -26.01 -3.13 9.51
N TYR A 218 -24.97 -3.20 8.69
CA TYR A 218 -24.06 -2.09 8.42
C TYR A 218 -24.20 -1.67 6.97
N TRP A 219 -24.54 -0.39 6.76
CA TRP A 219 -24.89 0.14 5.45
C TRP A 219 -23.72 0.93 4.86
N ILE A 220 -23.19 0.42 3.75
CA ILE A 220 -22.15 1.08 2.95
C ILE A 220 -22.82 1.71 1.73
N GLN A 221 -22.65 3.03 1.58
CA GLN A 221 -23.18 3.80 0.45
C GLN A 221 -22.50 3.41 -0.85
N SER A 222 -21.17 3.40 -0.83
CA SER A 222 -20.36 3.05 -1.98
C SER A 222 -19.04 2.43 -1.56
N LEU A 223 -18.62 1.45 -2.35
CA LEU A 223 -17.32 0.85 -2.32
C LEU A 223 -16.67 1.09 -3.68
N MET A 224 -15.43 1.58 -3.67
CA MET A 224 -14.62 1.78 -4.87
C MET A 224 -13.26 1.12 -4.67
N LEU A 225 -12.91 0.22 -5.58
CA LEU A 225 -11.59 -0.41 -5.65
C LEU A 225 -10.83 0.19 -6.82
N LYS A 226 -9.66 0.76 -6.55
CA LYS A 226 -8.78 1.35 -7.57
C LYS A 226 -7.40 0.72 -7.50
N SER A 227 -6.87 0.28 -8.64
CA SER A 227 -5.47 -0.12 -8.73
C SER A 227 -4.58 1.13 -8.65
N LEU A 228 -3.61 1.09 -7.73
CA LEU A 228 -2.58 2.11 -7.62
C LEU A 228 -1.35 1.74 -8.45
N THR A 229 -1.01 0.44 -8.53
CA THR A 229 0.11 -0.05 -9.35
C THR A 229 -0.16 0.10 -10.85
N TYR A 230 -1.41 -0.05 -11.27
CA TYR A 230 -1.86 0.03 -12.67
C TYR A 230 -3.02 1.04 -12.79
N PRO A 231 -2.73 2.36 -12.70
CA PRO A 231 -3.74 3.41 -12.64
C PRO A 231 -4.57 3.56 -13.93
N GLU A 232 -4.11 2.98 -15.04
CA GLU A 232 -4.85 2.89 -16.30
C GLU A 232 -6.05 1.93 -16.23
N ARG A 233 -6.09 1.03 -15.24
CA ARG A 233 -7.24 0.15 -15.03
C ARG A 233 -8.42 0.96 -14.52
N PRO A 234 -9.61 0.82 -15.14
CA PRO A 234 -10.77 1.54 -14.67
C PRO A 234 -11.10 1.09 -13.23
N PRO A 235 -11.43 2.02 -12.32
CA PRO A 235 -11.83 1.67 -10.97
C PRO A 235 -13.14 0.88 -11.00
N LEU A 236 -13.29 -0.01 -10.01
CA LEU A 236 -14.44 -0.87 -9.84
C LEU A 236 -15.30 -0.36 -8.67
N CYS A 237 -16.60 -0.26 -8.86
CA CYS A 237 -17.53 0.32 -7.91
C CYS A 237 -18.71 -0.62 -7.62
N ARG A 238 -19.19 -0.56 -6.37
CA ARG A 238 -20.46 -1.12 -5.94
C ARG A 238 -21.16 -0.15 -4.99
N TYR A 239 -22.48 -0.09 -5.06
CA TYR A 239 -23.31 0.84 -4.27
C TYR A 239 -24.33 0.06 -3.43
N ASN A 240 -24.81 0.69 -2.36
CA ASN A 240 -25.88 0.18 -1.49
C ASN A 240 -25.61 -1.24 -0.98
N ILE A 241 -24.52 -1.41 -0.24
CA ILE A 241 -24.09 -2.70 0.30
C ILE A 241 -24.55 -2.81 1.75
N VAL A 242 -25.06 -3.98 2.12
CA VAL A 242 -25.40 -4.32 3.51
C VAL A 242 -24.44 -5.41 3.97
N LEU A 243 -23.72 -5.14 5.06
CA LEU A 243 -22.88 -6.11 5.75
C LEU A 243 -23.53 -6.52 7.06
N LYS A 244 -23.20 -7.73 7.51
CA LYS A 244 -23.49 -8.23 8.86
C LYS A 244 -22.19 -8.64 9.52
N GLU A 245 -22.20 -8.70 10.85
CA GLU A 245 -21.03 -9.07 11.63
C GLU A 245 -20.54 -10.48 11.27
N ARG A 246 -19.28 -10.58 10.82
CA ARG A 246 -18.59 -11.84 10.44
C ARG A 246 -19.26 -12.65 9.32
N GLU A 247 -20.15 -12.04 8.54
CA GLU A 247 -20.72 -12.66 7.35
C GLU A 247 -19.96 -12.20 6.11
N GLU A 248 -19.51 -13.15 5.29
CA GLU A 248 -18.86 -12.82 4.02
C GLU A 248 -19.91 -12.55 2.94
N VAL A 249 -19.80 -11.38 2.31
CA VAL A 249 -20.65 -10.96 1.22
C VAL A 249 -19.83 -10.86 -0.06
N PHE A 250 -20.29 -11.51 -1.12
CA PHE A 250 -19.70 -11.39 -2.45
C PHE A 250 -20.39 -10.29 -3.25
N LEU A 251 -19.58 -9.36 -3.73
CA LEU A 251 -20.03 -8.20 -4.49
C LEU A 251 -19.57 -8.36 -5.93
N ASP A 252 -20.48 -8.20 -6.89
CA ASP A 252 -20.14 -8.10 -8.30
C ASP A 252 -19.98 -6.61 -8.65
N PRO A 253 -18.73 -6.09 -8.73
CA PRO A 253 -18.52 -4.69 -8.99
C PRO A 253 -18.63 -4.37 -10.49
N GLY A 254 -19.16 -3.20 -10.80
CA GLY A 254 -19.13 -2.65 -12.16
C GLY A 254 -17.96 -1.68 -12.32
N THR A 255 -17.57 -1.33 -13.54
CA THR A 255 -16.69 -0.19 -13.76
C THR A 255 -17.36 1.10 -13.30
N CYS A 256 -16.65 1.92 -12.52
CA CYS A 256 -17.20 3.18 -12.04
C CYS A 256 -17.46 4.11 -13.25
N THR A 257 -18.71 4.46 -13.50
CA THR A 257 -19.02 5.61 -14.36
C THR A 257 -18.67 6.87 -13.57
N THR A 258 -17.69 7.65 -14.04
CA THR A 258 -17.53 9.02 -13.57
C THR A 258 -18.85 9.73 -13.84
N LYS A 259 -19.67 9.95 -12.81
CA LYS A 259 -20.66 11.02 -12.87
C LYS A 259 -19.83 12.28 -13.15
N LYS A 260 -19.94 12.82 -14.37
CA LYS A 260 -19.61 14.21 -14.63
C LYS A 260 -20.49 14.99 -13.65
N ILE A 261 -19.89 15.44 -12.56
CA ILE A 261 -20.44 16.52 -11.74
C ILE A 261 -20.10 17.80 -12.50
#